data_AF-A0A9P0BG70-F1
#
_entry.id   AF-A0A9P0BG70-F1
#
_cell.length_a   1.000
_cell.length_b   1.000
_cell.length_c   1.000
_cell.angle_alpha   90.00
_cell.angle_beta   90.00
_cell.angle_gamma   90.00
#
_symmetry.space_group_name_H-M   'P 1'
#
loop_
_entity.id
_entity.type
_entity.pdbx_description
1 polymer ?
#
loop_
_entity_poly.entity_id
_entity_poly.type
_entity_poly.pdbx_seq_one_letter_code
_entity_poly.pdbx_strand_id
1 'polypeptide(L)'
;MFIKNNKDKSNRNKKSGVYQLTCTDCPKIGQTGRSFITRIKEHRRSYINLKVDSAYASHLITENHTFNNNFKILHLENKGMKLNLLESLEINKLKNTKNILNDQIETNNSPLLNLF
;
A
#
# COMPACT_ATOMS: atom_id res chain seq x y z
N MET A 1 -1.19 37.14 -15.77
CA MET A 1 -2.20 36.34 -15.04
C MET A 1 -1.68 34.91 -14.93
N PHE A 2 -1.16 34.51 -13.77
CA PHE A 2 -0.57 33.18 -13.58
C PHE A 2 -1.67 32.21 -13.17
N ILE A 3 -2.05 31.30 -14.06
CA ILE A 3 -3.01 30.22 -13.77
C ILE A 3 -2.24 29.15 -12.98
N LYS A 4 -2.31 29.21 -11.64
CA LYS A 4 -1.83 28.11 -10.79
C LYS A 4 -2.68 26.87 -11.08
N ASN A 5 -2.10 25.89 -11.77
CA ASN A 5 -2.72 24.58 -11.99
C ASN A 5 -2.74 23.78 -10.67
N ASN A 6 -3.69 24.11 -9.80
CA ASN A 6 -3.92 23.43 -8.54
C ASN A 6 -4.70 22.13 -8.80
N LYS A 7 -4.12 21.19 -9.57
CA LYS A 7 -4.76 19.90 -9.87
C LYS A 7 -4.73 19.00 -8.63
N ASP A 8 -5.62 19.37 -7.71
CA ASP A 8 -6.22 18.66 -6.59
C ASP A 8 -5.65 17.28 -6.24
N LYS A 9 -4.82 17.22 -5.19
CA LYS A 9 -4.58 15.98 -4.42
C LYS A 9 -5.90 15.25 -4.09
N SER A 10 -7.00 15.99 -3.93
CA SER A 10 -8.33 15.46 -3.67
C SER A 10 -8.86 14.55 -4.79
N ASN A 11 -8.47 14.77 -6.05
CA ASN A 11 -8.93 13.97 -7.18
C ASN A 11 -8.27 12.58 -7.19
N ARG A 12 -6.96 12.52 -6.88
CA ARG A 12 -6.22 11.25 -6.86
C ARG A 12 -6.72 10.29 -5.79
N ASN A 13 -7.06 10.81 -4.61
CA ASN A 13 -7.60 10.01 -3.50
C ASN A 13 -8.98 9.40 -3.82
N LYS A 14 -9.72 9.98 -4.79
CA LYS A 14 -10.99 9.46 -5.29
C LYS A 14 -10.83 8.37 -6.36
N LYS A 15 -9.61 8.06 -6.79
CA LYS A 15 -9.29 7.01 -7.77
C LYS A 15 -9.01 5.66 -7.09
N SER A 16 -8.89 4.62 -7.91
CA SER A 16 -8.48 3.27 -7.54
C SER A 16 -7.00 3.03 -7.85
N GLY A 17 -6.44 1.96 -7.31
CA GLY A 17 -5.06 1.59 -7.58
C GLY A 17 -4.38 0.87 -6.43
N VAL A 18 -3.04 0.89 -6.46
CA VAL A 18 -2.16 0.32 -5.44
C VAL A 18 -1.66 1.44 -4.53
N TYR A 19 -1.67 1.19 -3.23
CA TYR A 19 -1.27 2.14 -2.22
C TYR A 19 -0.50 1.45 -1.09
N GLN A 20 0.27 2.25 -0.36
CA GLN A 20 0.98 1.85 0.83
C GLN A 20 0.37 2.52 2.04
N LEU A 21 0.02 1.71 3.04
CA LEU A 21 -0.27 2.14 4.40
C LEU A 21 0.96 1.93 5.27
N THR A 22 1.02 2.64 6.39
CA THR A 22 2.11 2.56 7.36
C THR A 22 1.52 2.62 8.76
N CYS A 23 1.75 1.60 9.57
CA CYS A 23 1.39 1.61 10.99
C CYS A 23 2.65 1.35 11.81
N THR A 24 3.00 2.23 12.75
CA THR A 24 4.16 2.05 13.66
C THR A 24 5.39 1.46 12.93
N ASP A 25 5.84 2.12 11.85
CA ASP A 25 6.98 1.70 11.00
C ASP A 25 6.83 0.38 10.21
N CYS A 26 5.62 -0.16 10.13
CA CYS A 26 5.27 -1.30 9.29
C CYS A 26 4.60 -0.83 7.99
N PRO A 27 5.35 -0.70 6.89
CA PRO A 27 4.74 -0.50 5.57
C PRO A 27 3.94 -1.74 5.17
N LYS A 28 2.73 -1.52 4.64
CA LYS A 28 1.83 -2.53 4.11
C LYS A 28 1.30 -2.07 2.76
N ILE A 29 1.44 -2.91 1.75
CA ILE A 29 0.92 -2.66 0.40
C ILE A 29 -0.48 -3.25 0.31
N GLY A 30 -1.38 -2.53 -0.36
CA GLY A 30 -2.69 -3.05 -0.72
C GLY A 30 -3.21 -2.43 -2.02
N GLN A 31 -4.16 -3.11 -2.64
CA GLN A 31 -4.90 -2.60 -3.79
C GLN A 31 -6.37 -2.29 -3.46
N THR A 32 -6.98 -1.45 -4.30
CA THR A 32 -8.43 -1.27 -4.32
C THR A 32 -8.93 -0.95 -5.72
N GLY A 33 -10.06 -1.56 -6.11
CA GLY A 33 -10.85 -1.14 -7.27
C GLY A 33 -11.90 -0.06 -6.94
N ARG A 34 -12.09 0.25 -5.65
CA ARG A 34 -12.89 1.39 -5.17
C ARG A 34 -12.00 2.64 -5.09
N SER A 35 -12.56 3.77 -4.68
CA SER A 35 -11.72 4.92 -4.32
C SER A 35 -10.81 4.59 -3.11
N PHE A 36 -9.59 5.13 -3.08
CA PHE A 36 -8.71 4.98 -1.92
C PHE A 36 -9.39 5.46 -0.64
N ILE A 37 -10.06 6.62 -0.67
CA ILE A 37 -10.77 7.17 0.50
C ILE A 37 -11.81 6.17 1.03
N THR A 38 -12.59 5.56 0.14
CA THR A 38 -13.59 4.54 0.53
C THR A 38 -12.90 3.38 1.23
N ARG A 39 -11.83 2.83 0.63
CA ARG A 39 -11.15 1.66 1.19
C ARG A 39 -10.49 1.95 2.54
N ILE A 40 -9.87 3.13 2.71
CA ILE A 40 -9.29 3.53 3.99
C ILE A 40 -10.36 3.65 5.08
N LYS A 41 -11.54 4.21 4.75
CA LYS A 41 -12.67 4.26 5.69
C LYS A 41 -13.18 2.87 6.07
N GLU A 42 -13.22 1.94 5.12
CA GLU A 42 -13.59 0.54 5.37
C GLU A 42 -12.60 -0.09 6.36
N HIS A 43 -11.29 0.02 6.11
CA HIS A 43 -10.27 -0.48 7.03
C HIS A 43 -10.38 0.14 8.43
N ARG A 44 -10.61 1.45 8.52
CA ARG A 44 -10.80 2.15 9.80
C ARG A 44 -12.01 1.59 10.55
N ARG A 45 -13.13 1.39 9.84
CA ARG A 45 -14.34 0.82 10.42
C ARG A 45 -14.09 -0.60 10.93
N SER A 46 -13.38 -1.42 10.16
CA SER A 46 -13.03 -2.78 10.58
C SER A 46 -12.17 -2.78 11.83
N TYR A 47 -11.14 -1.93 11.89
CA TYR A 47 -10.28 -1.77 13.07
C TYR A 47 -11.07 -1.34 14.32
N ILE A 48 -11.90 -0.30 14.22
CA ILE A 48 -12.71 0.19 15.35
C ILE A 48 -13.67 -0.88 15.88
N ASN A 49 -14.25 -1.68 14.97
CA ASN A 49 -15.18 -2.74 15.33
C ASN A 49 -14.49 -4.08 15.62
N LEU A 50 -13.15 -4.11 15.72
CA LEU A 50 -12.34 -5.32 15.95
C LEU A 50 -12.65 -6.47 14.96
N LYS A 51 -12.96 -6.11 13.71
CA LYS A 51 -13.24 -7.06 12.62
C LYS A 51 -11.96 -7.36 11.84
N VAL A 52 -11.70 -8.65 11.63
CA VAL A 52 -10.56 -9.18 10.87
C VAL A 52 -10.89 -9.42 9.39
N ASP A 53 -11.89 -8.73 8.85
CA ASP A 53 -12.35 -8.84 7.46
C ASP A 53 -11.40 -8.22 6.43
N SER A 54 -10.35 -7.52 6.90
CA SER A 54 -9.28 -7.03 6.05
C SER A 54 -7.92 -7.35 6.66
N ALA A 55 -6.97 -7.71 5.80
CA ALA A 55 -5.61 -8.03 6.24
C ALA A 55 -4.95 -6.89 7.03
N TYR A 56 -5.23 -5.63 6.68
CA TYR A 56 -4.72 -4.48 7.42
C TYR A 56 -5.35 -4.38 8.81
N ALA A 57 -6.68 -4.46 8.94
CA ALA A 57 -7.33 -4.42 10.25
C ALA A 57 -6.90 -5.60 11.13
N SER A 58 -6.84 -6.81 10.56
CA SER A 58 -6.33 -8.00 11.24
C SER A 58 -4.92 -7.78 11.79
N HIS A 59 -3.99 -7.31 10.94
CA HIS A 59 -2.63 -6.99 11.38
C HIS A 59 -2.57 -5.95 12.51
N LEU A 60 -3.40 -4.90 12.45
CA LEU A 60 -3.42 -3.89 13.51
C LEU A 60 -3.91 -4.46 14.84
N ILE A 61 -4.90 -5.34 14.81
CA ILE A 61 -5.47 -5.95 16.01
C ILE A 61 -4.51 -6.98 16.59
N THR A 62 -3.90 -7.86 15.78
CA THR A 62 -3.03 -8.93 16.25
C THR A 62 -1.70 -8.40 16.79
N GLU A 63 -1.11 -7.42 16.12
CA GLU A 63 0.18 -6.83 16.51
C GLU A 63 0.02 -5.63 17.46
N ASN A 64 -1.22 -5.35 17.90
CA ASN A 64 -1.54 -4.21 18.76
C ASN A 64 -1.01 -2.85 18.22
N HIS A 65 -1.11 -2.66 16.90
CA HIS A 65 -0.72 -1.42 16.23
C HIS A 65 -1.87 -0.41 16.14
N THR A 66 -1.53 0.87 16.11
CA THR A 66 -2.50 1.95 15.94
C THR A 66 -2.85 2.15 14.47
N PHE A 67 -4.13 2.36 14.18
CA PHE A 67 -4.58 2.70 12.83
C PHE A 67 -4.03 4.06 12.37
N ASN A 68 -3.36 4.06 11.22
CA ASN A 68 -2.94 5.27 10.53
C ASN A 68 -3.79 5.50 9.26
N ASN A 69 -4.33 6.71 9.13
CA ASN A 69 -5.16 7.10 7.99
C ASN A 69 -4.34 7.67 6.83
N ASN A 70 -3.04 7.91 7.03
CA ASN A 70 -2.12 8.35 5.98
C ASN A 70 -1.74 7.18 5.09
N PHE A 71 -1.83 7.41 3.78
CA PHE A 71 -1.43 6.46 2.76
C PHE A 71 -0.68 7.15 1.64
N LYS A 72 0.21 6.41 0.99
CA LYS A 72 0.92 6.83 -0.21
C LYS A 72 0.35 6.09 -1.41
N ILE A 73 -0.10 6.82 -2.42
CA ILE A 73 -0.51 6.22 -3.69
C ILE A 73 0.76 5.80 -4.46
N LEU A 74 0.84 4.53 -4.82
CA LEU A 74 1.96 4.00 -5.62
C LEU A 74 1.59 3.97 -7.10
N HIS A 75 0.43 3.39 -7.42
CA HIS A 75 -0.06 3.27 -8.79
C HIS A 75 -1.54 3.66 -8.86
N LEU A 76 -1.92 4.38 -9.93
CA LEU A 76 -3.31 4.63 -10.27
C LEU A 76 -3.72 3.65 -11.35
N GLU A 77 -4.65 2.76 -11.06
CA GLU A 77 -5.08 1.72 -12.00
C GLU A 77 -6.50 1.28 -11.70
N ASN A 78 -7.23 0.88 -12.74
CA ASN A 78 -8.58 0.32 -12.60
C ASN A 78 -8.52 -1.16 -12.21
N LYS A 79 -9.64 -1.70 -11.73
CA LYS A 79 -9.71 -3.13 -11.39
C LYS A 79 -9.42 -4.00 -12.62
N GLY A 80 -8.47 -4.92 -12.49
CA GLY A 80 -8.10 -5.84 -13.56
C GLY A 80 -6.80 -6.59 -13.25
N MET A 81 -6.34 -7.42 -14.18
CA MET A 81 -5.13 -8.24 -14.02
C MET A 81 -3.88 -7.38 -13.76
N LYS A 82 -3.79 -6.23 -14.44
CA LYS A 82 -2.69 -5.28 -14.25
C LYS A 82 -2.60 -4.75 -12.82
N LEU A 83 -3.73 -4.50 -12.16
CA LEU A 83 -3.75 -4.02 -10.78
C LEU A 83 -3.18 -5.08 -9.81
N ASN A 84 -3.55 -6.36 -10.01
CA ASN A 84 -3.00 -7.47 -9.24
C ASN A 84 -1.50 -7.60 -9.44
N LEU A 85 -1.02 -7.50 -10.68
CA LEU A 85 0.42 -7.55 -10.99
C LEU A 85 1.18 -6.41 -10.30
N LEU A 86 0.65 -5.19 -10.38
CA LEU A 86 1.27 -4.02 -9.72
C LEU A 86 1.31 -4.18 -8.20
N GLU A 87 0.27 -4.74 -7.59
CA GLU A 87 0.27 -5.04 -6.14
C GLU A 87 1.37 -6.05 -5.79
N SER A 88 1.44 -7.17 -6.52
CA SER A 88 2.47 -8.20 -6.30
C SER A 88 3.89 -7.63 -6.45
N LEU A 89 4.12 -6.80 -7.48
CA LEU A 89 5.41 -6.15 -7.70
C LEU A 89 5.81 -5.24 -6.53
N GLU A 90 4.89 -4.43 -6.02
CA GLU A 90 5.18 -3.55 -4.89
C GLU A 90 5.37 -4.33 -3.56
N ILE A 91 4.64 -5.43 -3.36
CA ILE A 91 4.86 -6.34 -2.24
C ILE A 91 6.25 -6.95 -2.32
N ASN A 92 6.66 -7.42 -3.49
CA ASN A 92 7.98 -8.02 -3.73
C ASN A 92 9.11 -7.02 -3.44
N LYS A 93 9.00 -5.79 -3.98
CA LYS A 93 9.94 -4.69 -3.68
C LYS A 93 10.03 -4.40 -2.18
N LEU A 94 8.90 -4.40 -1.48
CA LEU A 94 8.89 -4.13 -0.04
C LEU A 94 9.55 -5.27 0.76
N LYS A 95 9.38 -6.51 0.34
CA LYS A 95 10.06 -7.67 0.96
C LYS A 95 11.57 -7.61 0.72
N ASN A 96 11.99 -7.38 -0.54
CA ASN A 96 13.40 -7.28 -0.89
C ASN A 96 14.10 -6.12 -0.17
N THR A 97 13.45 -4.96 -0.04
CA THR A 97 14.03 -3.84 0.73
C THR A 97 14.19 -4.18 2.21
N LYS A 98 13.23 -4.85 2.84
CA LYS A 98 13.40 -5.35 4.21
C LYS A 98 14.52 -6.39 4.32
N ASN A 99 14.65 -7.25 3.32
CA ASN A 99 15.70 -8.25 3.28
C ASN A 99 17.09 -7.60 3.12
N ILE A 100 17.24 -6.61 2.24
CA ILE A 100 18.49 -5.84 2.05
C ILE A 100 18.90 -5.08 3.32
N LEU A 101 17.93 -4.58 4.10
CA LEU A 101 18.23 -3.94 5.39
C LEU A 101 18.64 -4.93 6.47
N ASN A 102 18.14 -6.17 6.40
CA ASN A 102 18.49 -7.25 7.33
C ASN A 102 19.80 -7.95 6.95
N ASP A 103 20.10 -8.02 5.65
CA ASP A 103 21.32 -8.58 5.06
C ASP A 103 22.26 -7.44 4.64
N GLN A 104 22.86 -6.76 5.62
CA GLN A 104 24.20 -6.26 5.34
C GLN A 104 25.11 -7.48 5.24
N ILE A 105 25.77 -7.64 4.06
CA ILE A 105 26.72 -8.71 3.64
C ILE A 105 25.94 -9.84 2.90
N GLU A 106 26.02 -10.10 1.57
CA GLU A 106 26.99 -9.80 0.51
C GLU A 106 26.30 -9.53 -0.85
N THR A 107 26.94 -8.70 -1.65
CA THR A 107 26.72 -8.57 -3.09
C THR A 107 26.92 -9.92 -3.80
N ASN A 108 25.88 -10.48 -4.44
CA ASN A 108 26.06 -11.26 -5.68
C ASN A 108 24.76 -11.47 -6.48
N ASN A 109 24.59 -10.58 -7.46
CA ASN A 109 24.24 -10.81 -8.86
C ASN A 109 23.48 -12.10 -9.24
N SER A 110 22.17 -11.98 -9.45
CA SER A 110 21.45 -12.83 -10.40
C SER A 110 20.31 -12.06 -11.08
N PRO A 111 20.30 -11.96 -12.42
CA PRO A 111 19.33 -11.15 -13.17
C PRO A 111 17.90 -11.72 -13.16
N LEU A 112 17.72 -12.99 -12.78
CA LEU A 112 16.43 -13.69 -12.77
C LEU A 112 15.63 -13.53 -11.47
N LEU A 113 16.26 -13.20 -10.34
CA LEU A 113 15.53 -12.92 -9.09
C LEU A 113 14.80 -11.56 -9.11
N ASN A 114 15.00 -10.77 -10.17
CA ASN A 114 14.39 -9.45 -10.36
C ASN A 114 13.12 -9.48 -11.22
N LEU A 115 12.53 -10.68 -11.47
CA LEU A 115 11.42 -10.84 -12.42
C LEU A 115 10.11 -11.43 -11.87
N PHE A 116 10.05 -11.92 -10.62
CA PHE A 116 8.79 -12.39 -10.00
C PHE A 116 8.71 -12.06 -8.50
#